data_AF-A0A6B3QWJ2-F1
#
_entry.id   AF-A0A6B3QWJ2-F1
#
_cell.length_a   1.000
_cell.length_b   1.000
_cell.length_c   1.000
_cell.angle_alpha   90.00
_cell.angle_beta   90.00
_cell.angle_gamma   90.00
#
_symmetry.space_group_name_H-M   'P 1'
#
loop_
_entity.id
_entity.type
_entity.pdbx_description
1 polymer ?
#
loop_
_entity_poly.entity_id
_entity_poly.type
_entity_poly.pdbx_seq_one_letter_code
_entity_poly.pdbx_strand_id
1 'polypeptide(L)' 'MPANVTTPAASPVTTTYAVSGMSCGHCSATLTRVIGELDGVTGVDVELDTGRVTVTAAEPDDAAIAAVVDEAGYELTGRV' A
#
# COMPACT_ATOMS: atom_id res chain seq x y z
N MET A 1 6.35 32.39 -0.11
CA MET A 1 6.78 31.01 0.19
C MET A 1 6.53 30.17 -1.06
N PRO A 2 7.57 29.72 -1.78
CA PRO A 2 7.39 28.78 -2.88
C PRO A 2 7.11 27.37 -2.32
N ALA A 3 6.00 26.76 -2.77
CA ALA A 3 5.71 25.35 -2.59
C ALA A 3 6.64 24.55 -3.51
N ASN A 4 7.79 24.14 -2.99
CA ASN A 4 8.68 23.18 -3.64
C ASN A 4 8.64 21.90 -2.81
N VAL A 5 8.05 20.82 -3.34
CA VAL A 5 8.75 19.59 -3.76
C VAL A 5 7.73 18.73 -4.53
N THR A 6 7.81 18.72 -5.85
CA THR A 6 7.40 17.55 -6.64
C THR A 6 8.63 17.11 -7.40
N THR A 7 9.28 16.06 -6.91
CA THR A 7 10.46 15.46 -7.54
C THR A 7 9.97 14.28 -8.38
N PRO A 8 10.01 14.35 -9.72
CA PRO A 8 9.69 13.20 -10.57
C PRO A 8 10.91 12.27 -10.80
N ALA A 9 10.63 10.96 -10.75
CA ALA A 9 11.28 9.87 -11.48
C ALA A 9 12.67 9.33 -11.01
N ALA A 10 12.69 8.53 -9.95
CA ALA A 10 13.00 7.12 -10.18
C ALA A 10 11.65 6.46 -10.48
N SER A 11 11.55 5.45 -11.35
CA SER A 11 10.26 4.93 -11.83
C SER A 11 9.84 3.64 -11.09
N PRO A 12 9.47 3.66 -9.81
CA PRO A 12 8.74 2.55 -9.22
C PRO A 12 7.29 2.60 -9.73
N VAL A 13 6.72 1.44 -9.96
CA VAL A 13 5.30 1.31 -10.33
C VAL A 13 4.49 1.53 -9.07
N THR A 14 3.73 2.62 -9.04
CA THR A 14 2.78 2.89 -7.98
C THR A 14 1.47 2.24 -8.35
N THR A 15 1.06 1.23 -7.58
CA THR A 15 -0.22 0.54 -7.74
C THR A 15 -1.10 0.84 -6.55
N THR A 16 -2.26 1.44 -6.82
CA THR A 16 -3.26 1.70 -5.79
C THR A 16 -4.26 0.54 -5.75
N TYR A 17 -4.54 0.08 -4.55
CA TYR A 17 -5.50 -0.96 -4.24
C TYR A 17 -6.60 -0.40 -3.35
N ALA A 18 -7.84 -0.82 -3.60
CA ALA A 18 -8.95 -0.58 -2.70
C ALA A 18 -9.03 -1.74 -1.70
N VAL A 19 -9.24 -1.40 -0.42
CA VAL A 19 -9.38 -2.38 0.65
C VAL A 19 -10.70 -2.14 1.37
N SER A 20 -11.52 -3.19 1.46
CA SER A 20 -12.76 -3.18 2.23
C SER A 20 -12.52 -3.76 3.62
N GLY A 21 -13.20 -3.19 4.62
CA GLY A 21 -13.13 -3.66 6.00
C GLY A 21 -12.10 -2.96 6.90
N MET A 22 -11.50 -1.83 6.48
CA MET A 22 -10.53 -1.02 7.25
C MET A 22 -11.10 -0.40 8.55
N SER A 23 -11.46 -1.25 9.51
CA SER A 23 -12.14 -0.88 10.75
C SER A 23 -11.18 -0.75 11.95
N CYS A 24 -9.92 -1.20 11.81
CA CYS A 24 -9.01 -1.37 12.94
C CYS A 24 -7.65 -0.69 12.68
N GLY A 25 -7.54 0.59 13.03
CA GLY A 25 -6.35 1.43 12.75
C GLY A 25 -5.02 0.98 13.38
N HIS A 26 -5.01 -0.08 14.20
CA HIS A 26 -3.78 -0.62 14.79
C HIS A 26 -3.07 -1.64 13.89
N CYS A 27 -3.75 -2.22 12.90
CA CYS A 27 -3.15 -3.26 12.05
C CYS A 27 -2.43 -2.68 10.83
N SER A 28 -2.78 -1.46 10.39
CA SER A 28 -2.24 -0.88 9.16
C SER A 28 -0.73 -0.65 9.21
N ALA A 29 -0.19 -0.14 10.32
CA ALA A 29 1.25 0.11 10.43
C ALA A 29 2.09 -1.17 10.35
N THR A 30 1.62 -2.26 10.96
CA THR A 30 2.26 -3.57 10.87
C THR A 30 2.17 -4.11 9.45
N LEU A 31 1.00 -4.00 8.81
CA LEU A 31 0.78 -4.37 7.41
C LEU A 31 1.72 -3.62 6.46
N THR A 32 1.77 -2.29 6.56
CA THR A 32 2.64 -1.44 5.76
C THR A 32 4.10 -1.85 5.91
N ARG A 33 4.52 -2.20 7.13
CA ARG A 33 5.90 -2.65 7.38
C ARG A 33 6.18 -4.01 6.74
N VAL A 34 5.29 -4.98 6.92
CA VAL A 34 5.46 -6.33 6.35
C VAL A 34 5.42 -6.29 4.82
N ILE A 35 4.52 -5.50 4.22
CA ILE A 35 4.45 -5.30 2.77
C ILE A 35 5.67 -4.53 2.27
N GLY A 36 6.16 -3.55 3.03
CA GLY A 36 7.39 -2.80 2.72
C GLY A 36 8.68 -3.61 2.87
N GLU A 37 8.64 -4.73 3.61
CA GLU A 37 9.74 -5.70 3.71
C GLU A 37 9.71 -6.73 2.56
N LEU A 38 8.67 -6.75 1.71
CA LEU A 38 8.64 -7.60 0.52
C LEU A 38 9.67 -7.13 -0.51
N ASP A 39 10.36 -8.11 -1.11
CA ASP A 39 11.34 -7.85 -2.16
C ASP A 39 10.65 -7.19 -3.35
N GLY A 40 11.19 -6.06 -3.81
CA GLY A 40 10.58 -5.25 -4.88
C GLY A 40 9.68 -4.13 -4.39
N VAL A 41 9.25 -4.09 -3.13
CA VAL A 41 8.49 -2.96 -2.56
C VAL A 41 9.43 -1.88 -2.05
N THR A 42 9.20 -0.65 -2.49
CA THR A 42 9.99 0.54 -2.14
C THR A 42 9.21 1.54 -1.30
N GLY A 43 7.89 1.43 -1.25
CA GLY A 43 7.03 2.23 -0.39
C GLY A 43 5.63 1.67 -0.29
N VAL A 44 4.98 1.87 0.85
CA VAL A 44 3.58 1.50 1.08
C VAL A 44 2.93 2.66 1.81
N ASP A 45 1.80 3.11 1.29
CA ASP A 45 1.00 4.18 1.86
C ASP A 45 -0.43 3.65 2.07
N VAL A 46 -0.99 3.83 3.26
CA VAL A 46 -2.31 3.30 3.63
C VAL A 46 -3.19 4.46 4.07
N GLU A 47 -4.18 4.78 3.25
CA GLU A 47 -5.22 5.76 3.52
C GLU A 47 -6.46 5.10 4.15
N LEU A 48 -6.49 5.07 5.49
CA LEU A 48 -7.64 4.61 6.27
C LEU A 48 -8.89 5.46 6.01
N ASP A 49 -8.74 6.78 5.81
CA ASP A 49 -9.84 7.71 5.54
C ASP A 49 -10.60 7.37 4.25
N THR A 50 -9.89 6.93 3.20
CA THR A 50 -10.48 6.72 1.87
C THR A 50 -10.64 5.25 1.49
N GLY A 51 -10.13 4.32 2.30
CA GLY A 51 -10.20 2.90 1.96
C GLY A 51 -9.11 2.44 0.98
N ARG A 52 -8.01 3.19 0.83
CA ARG A 52 -7.01 2.97 -0.23
C ARG A 52 -5.65 2.58 0.31
N VAL A 53 -4.97 1.69 -0.40
CA VAL A 53 -3.60 1.25 -0.13
C VAL A 53 -2.78 1.45 -1.39
N THR A 54 -1.82 2.35 -1.34
CA THR A 54 -0.92 2.67 -2.45
C THR A 54 0.42 1.98 -2.22
N VAL A 55 0.73 1.00 -3.06
CA VAL A 55 2.00 0.26 -3.01
C VAL A 55 2.90 0.75 -4.12
N THR A 56 4.13 1.11 -3.77
CA THR A 56 5.16 1.59 -4.68
C THR A 56 6.24 0.52 -4.78
N ALA A 57 6.32 -0.18 -5.91
CA ALA A 57 7.18 -1.34 -6.08
C ALA A 57 7.71 -1.44 -7.53
N ALA A 58 8.85 -2.08 -7.73
CA ALA A 58 9.30 -2.45 -9.07
C ALA A 58 8.49 -3.64 -9.61
N GLU A 59 8.24 -4.64 -8.76
CA GLU A 59 7.42 -5.82 -9.03
C GLU A 59 6.51 -6.06 -7.80
N PRO A 60 5.30 -5.46 -7.74
CA PRO A 60 4.38 -5.71 -6.64
C PRO A 60 3.77 -7.12 -6.76
N ASP A 61 4.02 -7.99 -5.79
CA ASP A 61 3.31 -9.26 -5.65
C ASP A 61 1.91 -9.05 -5.05
N ASP A 62 0.93 -8.80 -5.91
CA ASP A 62 -0.48 -8.62 -5.51
C ASP A 62 -1.03 -9.81 -4.73
N ALA A 63 -0.61 -11.04 -5.04
CA ALA A 63 -0.98 -12.23 -4.27
C ALA A 63 -0.44 -12.21 -2.84
N ALA A 64 0.83 -11.80 -2.64
CA ALA A 64 1.43 -11.69 -1.32
C ALA A 64 0.78 -10.55 -0.52
N ILE A 65 0.58 -9.40 -1.16
CA ILE A 65 -0.10 -8.25 -0.56
C ILE A 65 -1.52 -8.64 -0.14
N ALA A 66 -2.29 -9.28 -1.01
CA ALA A 66 -3.64 -9.75 -0.70
C ALA A 66 -3.65 -10.76 0.45
N ALA A 67 -2.71 -11.71 0.49
CA ALA A 67 -2.62 -12.69 1.57
C ALA A 67 -2.30 -12.05 2.93
N VAL A 68 -1.38 -11.08 2.99
CA VAL A 68 -1.07 -10.37 4.25
C VAL A 68 -2.25 -9.49 4.67
N VAL A 69 -2.91 -8.84 3.71
CA VAL A 69 -4.12 -8.02 3.95
C VAL A 69 -5.28 -8.89 4.46
N ASP A 70 -5.48 -10.09 3.89
CA ASP A 70 -6.47 -11.09 4.30
C ASP A 70 -6.18 -11.66 5.70
N GLU A 71 -4.93 -12.05 5.97
CA GLU A 71 -4.47 -12.49 7.31
C GLU A 71 -4.64 -11.40 8.37
N ALA A 72 -4.50 -10.13 7.98
CA ALA A 72 -4.74 -9.00 8.85
C ALA A 72 -6.23 -8.68 9.06
N GLY A 73 -7.13 -9.39 8.37
CA GLY A 73 -8.58 -9.26 8.48
C GLY A 73 -9.19 -8.20 7.56
N TYR A 74 -8.53 -7.90 6.44
CA TYR A 74 -8.99 -6.94 5.44
C TYR A 74 -9.11 -7.62 4.08
N GLU A 75 -10.03 -7.15 3.25
CA GLU A 75 -10.21 -7.71 1.91
C GLU A 75 -9.73 -6.70 0.86
N LEU A 76 -8.72 -7.09 0.08
CA LEU A 76 -8.25 -6.30 -1.05
C LEU A 76 -9.25 -6.48 -2.21
N THR A 77 -10.04 -5.45 -2.49
CA THR A 77 -11.16 -5.53 -3.45
C THR A 77 -10.76 -5.25 -4.90
N GLY A 78 -9.53 -4.81 -5.13
CA GLY A 78 -8.93 -4.71 -6.45
C GLY A 78 -8.05 -3.48 -6.63
N ARG A 79 -7.38 -3.41 -7.79
CA ARG A 79 -6.58 -2.25 -8.21
C ARG A 79 -7.47 -1.12 -8.72
N VAL A 80 -7.18 0.12 -8.35
CA VAL A 80 -7.90 1.34 -8.75
C VAL A 80 -7.02 2.32 -9.50
#